data_AF-A0A355XQP6-F1
#
_entry.id   AF-A0A355XQP6-F1
#
_cell.length_a   1.000
_cell.length_b   1.000
_cell.length_c   1.000
_cell.angle_alpha   90.00
_cell.angle_beta   90.00
_cell.angle_gamma   90.00
#
_symmetry.space_group_name_H-M   'P 1'
#
loop_
_entity.id
_entity.type
_entity.pdbx_description
1 polymer ?
#
loop_
_entity_poly.entity_id
_entity_poly.type
_entity_poly.pdbx_seq_one_letter_code
_entity_poly.pdbx_strand_id
1 'polypeptide(L)' 'TSIYLASSAEVDGVSGQYFSKCRPKTSSPQSQVLVDQQRLWSITEQLLN' A
#
# COMPACT_ATOMS: atom_id res chain seq x y z
N THR A 1 2.63 -11.62 -7.04
CA THR A 1 2.16 -10.23 -7.11
C THR A 1 3.29 -9.26 -7.31
N SER A 2 4.38 -9.28 -6.52
CA SER A 2 5.45 -8.28 -6.61
C SER A 2 6.07 -8.14 -8.01
N ILE A 3 6.41 -9.25 -8.68
CA ILE A 3 6.95 -9.21 -10.04
C ILE A 3 5.94 -8.56 -11.01
N TYR A 4 4.67 -8.98 -10.97
CA TYR A 4 3.61 -8.40 -11.80
C TYR A 4 3.46 -6.89 -11.62
N LEU A 5 3.45 -6.40 -10.37
CA LEU A 5 3.34 -4.96 -10.08
C LEU A 5 4.58 -4.17 -10.51
N ALA A 6 5.76 -4.79 -10.47
CA ALA A 6 7.01 -4.11 -10.82
C ALA A 6 7.28 -4.05 -12.32
N SER A 7 6.71 -4.95 -13.13
CA SER A 7 7.10 -5.11 -14.53
C SER A 7 5.97 -5.16 -15.56
N SER A 8 4.71 -5.31 -15.16
CA SER A 8 3.59 -5.40 -16.12
C SER A 8 3.16 -4.02 -16.61
N ALA A 9 3.14 -3.83 -17.92
CA ALA A 9 2.59 -2.61 -18.55
C ALA A 9 1.10 -2.39 -18.23
N GLU A 10 0.36 -3.46 -17.88
CA GLU A 10 -1.08 -3.37 -17.54
C GLU A 10 -1.37 -2.52 -16.31
N VAL A 11 -0.40 -2.37 -15.41
CA VAL A 11 -0.54 -1.64 -14.15
C VAL A 11 0.45 -0.47 -14.05
N ASP A 12 1.07 -0.11 -15.17
CA ASP A 12 1.95 1.05 -15.21
C ASP A 12 1.15 2.33 -14.87
N GLY A 13 1.74 3.16 -14.00
CA GLY A 13 1.08 4.35 -13.44
C GLY A 13 -0.06 4.10 -12.44
N VAL A 14 -0.43 2.84 -12.15
CA VAL A 14 -1.48 2.54 -11.16
C VAL A 14 -0.91 2.66 -9.74
N SER A 15 -1.51 3.51 -8.91
CA SER A 15 -1.12 3.72 -7.50
C SER A 15 -2.33 3.66 -6.55
N GLY A 16 -2.06 3.56 -5.24
CA GLY A 16 -3.08 3.61 -4.19
C GLY A 16 -3.93 2.33 -4.02
N GLN A 17 -3.69 1.28 -4.81
CA GLN A 17 -4.45 0.04 -4.76
C GLN A 17 -3.66 -1.10 -4.10
N TYR A 18 -4.37 -1.99 -3.41
CA TYR A 18 -3.82 -3.23 -2.87
C TYR A 18 -4.09 -4.39 -3.83
N PHE A 19 -3.10 -5.29 -4.01
CA PHE A 19 -3.20 -6.40 -4.94
C PHE A 19 -2.95 -7.76 -4.26
N SER A 20 -3.74 -8.75 -4.65
CA SER A 20 -3.57 -10.14 -4.25
C SER A 20 -3.88 -11.06 -5.42
N LYS A 21 -2.99 -12.05 -5.68
CA LYS A 21 -3.07 -12.94 -6.86
C LYS A 21 -3.14 -12.16 -8.18
N CYS A 22 -2.31 -11.11 -8.30
CA CYS A 22 -2.23 -10.21 -9.47
C CYS A 22 -3.55 -9.50 -9.83
N ARG A 23 -4.43 -9.28 -8.84
CA ARG A 23 -5.69 -8.56 -9.03
C ARG A 23 -5.91 -7.53 -7.93
N PRO A 24 -6.53 -6.38 -8.23
CA PRO A 24 -6.94 -5.41 -7.21
C PRO A 24 -7.89 -6.04 -6.19
N LYS A 25 -7.69 -5.72 -4.92
CA LYS A 25 -8.60 -6.11 -3.84
C LYS A 25 -8.65 -5.03 -2.76
N THR A 26 -9.80 -4.95 -2.10
CA THR A 26 -9.93 -4.21 -0.85
C THR A 26 -9.08 -4.88 0.23
N SER A 27 -8.22 -4.09 0.88
CA SER A 27 -7.43 -4.52 2.04
C SER A 27 -8.31 -4.57 3.30
N SER A 28 -7.70 -4.88 4.46
CA SER A 28 -8.44 -4.89 5.73
C SER A 28 -8.96 -3.49 6.07
N PRO A 29 -10.13 -3.37 6.74
CA PRO A 29 -10.68 -2.06 7.11
C PRO A 29 -9.71 -1.20 7.93
N GLN A 30 -8.95 -1.83 8.84
CA GLN A 30 -7.96 -1.16 9.69
C GLN A 30 -6.86 -0.46 8.86
N SER A 31 -6.47 -1.05 7.73
CA SER A 31 -5.45 -0.44 6.84
C SER A 31 -5.94 0.82 6.14
N GLN A 32 -7.25 1.10 6.14
CA GLN A 32 -7.87 2.24 5.46
C GLN A 32 -8.17 3.41 6.42
N VAL A 33 -7.84 3.27 7.71
CA VAL A 33 -8.05 4.29 8.72
C VAL A 33 -6.97 5.37 8.59
N LEU A 34 -7.32 6.53 8.02
CA LEU A 34 -6.38 7.62 7.73
C LEU A 34 -5.64 8.14 8.98
N VAL A 35 -6.33 8.23 10.12
CA VAL A 35 -5.70 8.71 11.37
C VAL A 35 -4.61 7.75 11.86
N ASP A 36 -4.82 6.45 11.70
CA ASP A 36 -3.84 5.43 12.08
C ASP A 36 -2.63 5.45 11.15
N GLN A 37 -2.85 5.66 9.85
CA GLN A 37 -1.77 5.80 8.86
C GLN A 37 -0.86 7.00 9.19
N GLN A 38 -1.45 8.16 9.48
CA GLN A 38 -0.71 9.37 9.85
C GLN A 38 0.05 9.18 11.16
N ARG A 39 -0.61 8.60 12.18
CA ARG A 39 0.01 8.32 13.47
C ARG A 39 1.20 7.36 13.34
N LEU A 40 1.04 6.30 12.55
CA LEU A 40 2.09 5.34 12.29
C LEU A 40 3.32 6.01 11.68
N TRP A 41 3.12 6.84 10.64
CA TRP A 41 4.20 7.57 9.98
C TRP A 41 5.00 8.42 10.97
N SER A 42 4.31 9.28 11.73
CA SER A 42 4.95 10.21 12.66
C SER A 42 5.75 9.49 13.76
N ILE A 43 5.20 8.41 14.33
CA ILE A 43 5.90 7.64 15.38
C ILE A 43 7.11 6.93 14.80
N THR A 44 6.99 6.33 13.61
CA THR A 44 8.11 5.62 12.98
C THR A 44 9.25 6.58 12.62
N GLU A 45 8.98 7.77 12.09
CA GLU A 45 10.00 8.79 11.86
C GLU A 45 10.73 9.18 13.16
N GLN A 46 10.02 9.31 14.28
CA GLN A 46 10.63 9.60 15.59
C GLN A 46 11.52 8.47 16.11
N LEU A 47 11.24 7.21 15.75
CA LEU A 47 12.02 6.05 16.19
C LEU A 47 13.27 5.81 15.33
N LEU A 48 13.30 6.32 14.10
CA LEU A 48 14.39 6.12 13.16
C LEU A 48 15.38 7.29 13.11
N ASN A 49 15.04 8.43 13.70
CA ASN A 49 15.92 9.58 13.90
C ASN A 49 16.78 9.44 15.16
#